data_AF-A0A379ABI8-F1
#
_entry.id   AF-A0A379ABI8-F1
#
_cell.length_a   1.000
_cell.length_b   1.000
_cell.length_c   1.000
_cell.angle_alpha   90.00
_cell.angle_beta   90.00
_cell.angle_gamma   90.00
#
_symmetry.space_group_name_H-M   'P 1'
#
loop_
_entity.id
_entity.type
_entity.pdbx_description
1 polymer ?
#
loop_
_entity_poly.entity_id
_entity_poly.type
_entity_poly.pdbx_seq_one_letter_code
_entity_poly.pdbx_strand_id
1 'polypeptide(L)'
;MTTPSFDSVEAQASYGIGLQVGQQLLESGLQGLQPEALLAGLRDALEGSSPAVPVDVVHRALREVHERAEGVRRERTEAMAAEGQAFLQEHAQA
;
A
#
# COMPACT_ATOMS: atom_id res chain seq x y z
N MET A 1 25.55 -8.35 0.40
CA MET A 1 24.57 -7.85 1.38
C MET A 1 24.30 -8.98 2.36
N THR A 2 24.53 -8.76 3.65
CA THR A 2 24.26 -9.76 4.70
C THR A 2 22.75 -9.82 4.91
N THR A 3 22.15 -10.99 4.70
CA THR A 3 20.77 -11.25 5.11
C THR A 3 20.66 -10.99 6.62
N PRO A 4 19.78 -10.11 7.09
CA PRO A 4 19.60 -9.90 8.51
C PRO A 4 19.12 -11.19 9.17
N SER A 5 19.80 -11.61 10.23
CA SER A 5 19.38 -12.76 11.04
C SER A 5 18.31 -12.30 12.03
N PHE A 6 17.14 -12.93 12.02
CA PHE A 6 16.01 -12.61 12.91
C PHE A 6 16.03 -13.48 14.17
N ASP A 7 17.21 -13.58 14.79
CA ASP A 7 17.45 -14.52 15.90
C ASP A 7 17.14 -13.91 17.28
N SER A 8 17.15 -12.58 17.39
CA SER A 8 16.79 -11.90 18.64
C SER A 8 15.29 -11.62 18.71
N VAL A 9 14.76 -11.52 19.93
CA VAL A 9 13.36 -11.17 20.17
C VAL A 9 13.02 -9.82 19.54
N GLU A 10 13.93 -8.84 19.65
CA GLU A 10 13.77 -7.51 19.07
C GLU A 10 13.75 -7.56 17.54
N ALA A 11 14.61 -8.39 16.93
CA ALA A 11 14.64 -8.59 15.48
C ALA A 11 13.33 -9.23 14.97
N GLN A 12 12.81 -10.23 15.70
CA GLN A 12 11.54 -10.89 15.39
C GLN A 12 10.35 -9.94 15.53
N ALA A 13 10.30 -9.17 16.63
CA ALA A 13 9.26 -8.19 16.85
C ALA A 13 9.25 -7.10 15.77
N SER A 14 10.43 -6.58 15.41
CA SER A 14 10.58 -5.57 14.34
C SER A 14 10.13 -6.12 12.98
N TYR A 15 10.52 -7.36 12.67
CA TYR A 15 10.08 -8.03 11.45
C TYR A 15 8.56 -8.25 11.41
N GLY A 16 7.96 -8.64 12.55
CA GLY A 16 6.51 -8.79 12.68
C GLY A 16 5.75 -7.48 12.45
N ILE A 17 6.24 -6.37 13.00
CA ILE A 17 5.66 -5.04 12.75
C ILE A 17 5.77 -4.68 11.27
N GLY A 18 6.93 -4.91 10.65
CA GLY A 18 7.12 -4.69 9.22
C GLY A 18 6.15 -5.48 8.35
N LEU A 19 5.92 -6.76 8.68
CA LEU A 19 4.93 -7.61 8.00
C LEU A 19 3.51 -7.06 8.15
N GLN A 20 3.12 -6.66 9.37
CA GLN A 20 1.79 -6.11 9.63
C GLN A 20 1.55 -4.82 8.85
N VAL A 21 2.52 -3.90 8.82
CA VAL A 21 2.45 -2.68 8.02
C VAL A 21 2.34 -3.00 6.53
N GLY A 22 3.15 -3.94 6.04
CA GLY A 22 3.10 -4.39 4.64
C GLY A 22 1.74 -4.96 4.25
N GLN A 23 1.13 -5.79 5.10
CA GLN A 23 -0.21 -6.34 4.88
C GLN A 23 -1.28 -5.24 4.81
N GLN A 24 -1.25 -4.27 5.73
CA GLN A 24 -2.17 -3.13 5.70
C GLN A 24 -2.03 -2.30 4.42
N LEU A 25 -0.80 -2.12 3.93
CA LEU A 25 -0.56 -1.41 2.67
C LEU A 25 -1.10 -2.17 1.46
N LEU A 26 -0.99 -3.51 1.43
CA LEU A 26 -1.58 -4.33 0.36
C LEU A 26 -3.12 -4.25 0.37
N GLU A 27 -3.73 -4.20 1.55
CA GLU A 27 -5.18 -4.08 1.72
C GLU A 27 -5.71 -2.67 1.42
N SER A 28 -4.87 -1.65 1.52
CA SER A 28 -5.26 -0.24 1.33
C SER A 28 -5.66 0.11 -0.11
N GLY A 29 -5.29 -0.71 -1.10
CA GLY A 29 -5.53 -0.43 -2.51
C GLY A 29 -4.57 0.62 -3.12
N LEU A 30 -3.57 1.09 -2.37
CA LEU A 30 -2.48 1.90 -2.89
C LEU A 30 -1.65 1.10 -3.90
N GLN A 31 -1.27 1.73 -5.01
CA GLN A 31 -0.52 1.10 -6.09
C GLN A 31 0.83 1.78 -6.32
N GLY A 32 1.79 1.01 -6.82
CA GLY A 32 3.11 1.53 -7.18
C GLY A 32 3.98 1.92 -5.97
N LEU A 33 3.61 1.48 -4.76
CA LEU A 33 4.45 1.64 -3.57
C LEU A 33 5.81 0.98 -3.80
N GLN A 34 6.88 1.69 -3.42
CA GLN A 34 8.26 1.21 -3.54
C GLN A 34 8.75 0.76 -2.16
N PRO A 35 8.94 -0.55 -1.92
CA PRO A 35 9.37 -1.07 -0.62
C PRO A 35 10.65 -0.42 -0.10
N GLU A 36 11.62 -0.17 -0.98
CA GLU A 36 12.91 0.44 -0.62
C GLU A 36 12.74 1.87 -0.13
N ALA A 37 11.81 2.64 -0.73
CA ALA A 37 11.51 4.01 -0.31
C ALA A 37 10.73 4.04 1.02
N LEU A 38 9.82 3.07 1.24
CA LEU A 38 9.12 2.91 2.52
C LEU A 38 10.11 2.59 3.65
N LEU A 39 11.05 1.68 3.40
CA LEU A 39 12.10 1.33 4.36
C LEU A 39 13.01 2.52 4.66
N ALA A 40 13.39 3.30 3.64
CA ALA A 40 14.19 4.51 3.83
C ALA A 40 13.46 5.53 4.71
N GLY A 41 12.18 5.81 4.44
CA GLY A 41 11.39 6.73 5.26
C GLY A 41 11.16 6.24 6.69
N LEU A 42 10.92 4.94 6.88
CA LEU A 42 10.80 4.33 8.21
C LEU A 42 12.10 4.45 9.00
N ARG A 43 13.24 4.20 8.33
CA ARG A 43 14.55 4.34 8.94
C ARG A 43 14.83 5.78 9.35
N ASP A 44 14.61 6.75 8.45
CA ASP A 44 14.83 8.17 8.74
C ASP A 44 14.00 8.61 9.95
N ALA A 45 12.73 8.19 10.02
CA ALA A 45 11.84 8.49 11.15
C ALA A 45 12.34 7.88 12.48
N LEU A 46 12.80 6.63 12.47
CA LEU A 46 13.31 5.95 13.68
C LEU A 46 14.66 6.51 14.15
N GLU A 47 15.50 6.96 13.23
CA GLU A 47 16.80 7.57 13.52
C GLU A 47 16.68 9.06 13.88
N GLY A 48 15.50 9.68 13.70
CA GLY A 48 15.29 11.13 13.89
C GLY A 48 15.99 11.96 12.82
N SER A 49 16.29 11.36 11.66
CA SER A 49 16.94 12.00 10.52
C SER A 49 16.00 13.00 9.86
N SER A 50 16.58 14.03 9.23
CA SER A 50 15.81 14.91 8.36
C SER A 50 15.32 14.12 7.14
N PRO A 51 14.05 14.27 6.73
CA PRO A 51 13.53 13.57 5.57
C PRO A 51 14.40 13.81 4.33
N ALA A 52 14.76 12.73 3.63
CA ALA A 52 15.50 12.83 2.36
C ALA A 52 14.74 13.59 1.26
N VAL A 53 13.41 13.70 1.40
CA VAL A 53 12.51 14.39 0.47
C VAL A 53 11.81 15.53 1.21
N PRO A 54 11.70 16.74 0.62
CA PRO A 54 10.96 17.84 1.20
C PRO A 54 9.51 17.47 1.56
N VAL A 55 9.03 17.96 2.70
CA VAL A 55 7.71 17.60 3.25
C VAL A 55 6.56 17.94 2.30
N ASP A 56 6.65 19.06 1.58
CA ASP A 56 5.67 19.48 0.59
C ASP A 56 5.59 18.51 -0.61
N VAL A 57 6.73 17.97 -1.05
CA VAL A 57 6.81 16.95 -2.10
C VAL A 57 6.18 15.64 -1.61
N VAL A 58 6.47 15.22 -0.37
CA VAL A 58 5.86 14.03 0.24
C VAL A 58 4.33 14.17 0.30
N HIS A 59 3.83 15.30 0.80
CA HIS A 59 2.38 15.54 0.89
C HIS A 59 1.69 15.54 -0.48
N ARG A 60 2.32 16.14 -1.50
CA ARG A 60 1.79 16.11 -2.86
C ARG A 60 1.73 14.68 -3.40
N ALA A 61 2.81 13.93 -3.27
CA ALA A 61 2.89 12.55 -3.75
C ALA A 61 1.85 11.66 -3.06
N LEU A 62 1.71 11.78 -1.73
CA LEU A 62 0.70 11.03 -0.98
C LEU A 62 -0.71 11.35 -1.49
N ARG A 63 -1.06 12.61 -1.68
CA ARG A 63 -2.37 13.00 -2.20
C ARG A 63 -2.65 12.34 -3.56
N GLU A 64 -1.70 12.43 -4.48
CA GLU A 64 -1.85 11.87 -5.82
C GLU A 64 -2.03 10.35 -5.81
N VAL A 65 -1.27 9.63 -4.97
CA VAL A 65 -1.43 8.17 -4.83
C VAL A 65 -2.81 7.82 -4.25
N HIS A 66 -3.30 8.58 -3.27
CA HIS A 66 -4.65 8.35 -2.71
C HIS A 66 -5.74 8.63 -3.75
N GLU A 67 -5.64 9.72 -4.50
CA GLU A 67 -6.60 10.05 -5.57
C GLU A 67 -6.65 8.94 -6.65
N ARG A 68 -5.49 8.39 -7.04
CA ARG A 68 -5.42 7.25 -7.97
C ARG A 68 -6.05 5.99 -7.37
N ALA A 69 -5.79 5.69 -6.10
CA ALA A 69 -6.37 4.53 -5.43
C ALA A 69 -7.91 4.63 -5.39
N GLU A 70 -8.47 5.80 -5.09
CA GLU A 70 -9.91 6.04 -5.15
C GLU A 70 -10.47 5.88 -6.57
N GLY A 71 -9.75 6.35 -7.59
CA GLY A 71 -10.10 6.16 -8.99
C GLY A 71 -10.23 4.68 -9.36
N VAL A 72 -9.20 3.88 -9.04
CA VAL A 72 -9.22 2.44 -9.32
C VAL A 72 -10.32 1.72 -8.54
N ARG A 73 -10.58 2.12 -7.30
CA ARG A 73 -11.69 1.56 -6.51
C ARG A 73 -13.04 1.79 -7.19
N ARG A 74 -13.28 3.01 -7.70
CA ARG A 74 -14.52 3.34 -8.44
C ARG A 74 -14.65 2.52 -9.71
N GLU A 75 -13.60 2.47 -10.52
CA GLU A 75 -13.58 1.67 -11.75
C GLU A 75 -13.88 0.19 -11.47
N ARG A 76 -13.29 -0.38 -10.41
CA ARG A 76 -13.55 -1.76 -10.01
C ARG A 76 -14.99 -1.96 -9.56
N THR A 77 -15.58 -1.01 -8.82
CA THR A 77 -16.99 -1.06 -8.42
C THR A 77 -17.92 -0.98 -9.62
N GLU A 78 -17.66 -0.07 -10.56
CA GLU A 78 -18.45 0.08 -11.80
C GLU A 78 -18.37 -1.19 -12.67
N ALA A 79 -17.17 -1.77 -12.83
CA ALA A 79 -16.97 -3.01 -13.55
C ALA A 79 -17.75 -4.17 -12.92
N MET A 80 -17.68 -4.33 -11.58
CA MET A 80 -18.44 -5.37 -10.87
C MET A 80 -19.96 -5.16 -10.97
N ALA A 81 -20.43 -3.91 -10.96
CA ALA A 81 -21.85 -3.60 -11.15
C ALA A 81 -22.33 -3.95 -12.56
N ALA A 82 -21.53 -3.65 -13.58
CA ALA A 82 -21.82 -4.00 -14.97
C ALA A 82 -21.84 -5.53 -15.18
N GLU A 83 -20.87 -6.25 -14.60
CA GLU A 83 -20.83 -7.71 -14.65
C GLU A 83 -22.03 -8.35 -13.93
N GLY A 84 -22.42 -7.82 -12.77
CA GLY A 84 -23.63 -8.27 -12.07
C GLY A 84 -24.92 -8.03 -12.85
N GLN A 85 -25.04 -6.90 -13.55
CA GLN A 85 -26.18 -6.63 -14.43
C GLN A 85 -26.21 -7.58 -15.63
N ALA A 86 -25.06 -7.84 -16.25
CA ALA A 86 -24.95 -8.78 -17.36
C ALA A 86 -25.37 -10.21 -16.93
N PHE A 87 -24.87 -10.67 -15.78
CA PHE A 87 -25.25 -11.96 -15.21
C PHE A 87 -26.76 -12.06 -14.94
N LEU A 88 -27.38 -11.03 -14.36
CA LEU A 88 -28.83 -11.00 -14.13
C LEU A 88 -29.64 -11.01 -15.43
N GLN A 89 -29.17 -10.32 -16.48
CA GLN A 89 -29.85 -10.31 -17.78
C GLN A 89 -29.73 -11.65 -18.50
N GLU A 90 -28.56 -12.29 -18.45
CA GLU A 90 -28.34 -13.63 -19.00
C GLU A 90 -29.23 -14.65 -18.29
N HIS A 91 -29.29 -14.59 -16.96
CA HIS A 91 -30.05 -15.54 -16.14
C HIS A 91 -31.57 -15.29 -16.16
N ALA A 92 -32.02 -14.09 -16.56
CA ALA A 92 -33.43 -13.77 -16.78
C ALA A 92 -33.92 -14.14 -18.20
N GLN A 93 -32.99 -14.41 -19.12
CA GLN A 93 -33.28 -14.85 -20.49
C GLN A 93 -33.14 -16.37 -20.68
N ALA A 94 -32.61 -17.08 -19.67
CA ALA A 94 -32.57 -18.54 -19.58
C ALA A 94 -33.80 -19.10 -18.84
#